data_AF-A0A8H7TD71-F1
#
_entry.id   AF-A0A8H7TD71-F1
#
_cell.length_a   1.000
_cell.length_b   1.000
_cell.length_c   1.000
_cell.angle_alpha   90.00
_cell.angle_beta   90.00
_cell.angle_gamma   90.00
#
_symmetry.space_group_name_H-M   'P 1'
#
loop_
_entity.id
_entity.type
_entity.pdbx_description
1 polymer ?
#
loop_
_entity_poly.entity_id
_entity_poly.type
_entity_poly.pdbx_seq_one_letter_code
_entity_poly.pdbx_strand_id
1 'polypeptide(L)'
;MKPTQALAKRLKRLALTTKATNKGYYKGTGTGPMGTHTKHGGYIIDWDRVRTYVVPQDLKDFKLTPFVTKNMKRTQGRFEGDPKGAVSGAAYLKKWKDENGED
;
A
#
# COMPACT_ATOMS: atom_id res chain seq x y z
N MET A 1 -7.36 -3.67 29.16
CA MET A 1 -8.50 -4.59 29.29
C MET A 1 -8.07 -5.78 30.16
N LYS A 2 -8.59 -5.89 31.39
CA LYS A 2 -8.30 -7.04 32.27
C LYS A 2 -9.36 -8.12 32.00
N PRO A 3 -8.97 -9.39 31.73
CA PRO A 3 -9.93 -10.45 31.43
C PRO A 3 -10.72 -10.86 32.68
N THR A 4 -11.94 -11.35 32.48
CA THR A 4 -12.83 -11.89 33.52
C THR A 4 -12.21 -13.12 34.21
N GLN A 5 -12.54 -13.33 35.50
CA GLN A 5 -11.90 -14.34 36.36
C GLN A 5 -11.93 -15.77 35.80
N ALA A 6 -12.99 -16.16 35.09
CA ALA A 6 -13.09 -17.49 34.47
C ALA A 6 -12.04 -17.71 33.36
N LEU A 7 -11.72 -16.66 32.58
CA LEU A 7 -10.70 -16.68 31.54
C LEU A 7 -9.27 -16.57 32.10
N ALA A 8 -9.11 -16.14 33.36
CA ALA A 8 -7.80 -16.08 34.02
C ALA A 8 -7.28 -17.47 34.44
N LYS A 9 -8.17 -18.45 34.69
CA LYS A 9 -7.81 -19.81 35.15
C LYS A 9 -7.35 -20.77 34.03
N ARG A 10 -7.54 -20.42 32.75
CA ARG A 10 -7.11 -21.23 31.60
C ARG A 10 -5.74 -20.77 31.12
N LEU A 11 -4.86 -21.70 30.75
CA LEU A 11 -3.57 -21.40 30.13
C LEU A 11 -3.81 -20.54 28.86
N LYS A 12 -3.56 -19.23 28.94
CA LYS A 12 -3.88 -18.27 27.89
C LYS A 12 -2.92 -18.45 26.71
N ARG A 13 -3.31 -19.27 25.74
CA ARG A 13 -2.62 -19.40 24.44
C ARG A 13 -2.92 -18.24 23.48
N LEU A 14 -3.19 -17.05 24.02
CA LEU A 14 -3.41 -15.86 23.21
C LEU A 14 -2.05 -15.29 22.78
N ALA A 15 -1.97 -14.77 21.57
CA ALA A 15 -0.76 -14.10 21.10
C ALA A 15 -0.46 -12.88 21.99
N LEU A 16 0.80 -12.74 22.41
CA LEU A 16 1.23 -11.58 23.19
C LEU A 16 1.11 -10.30 22.36
N THR A 17 0.61 -9.25 23.01
CA THR A 17 0.54 -7.89 22.45
C THR A 17 1.56 -6.98 23.12
N THR A 18 1.79 -5.80 22.55
CA THR A 18 2.68 -4.78 23.12
C THR A 18 2.28 -4.31 24.52
N LYS A 19 1.07 -4.62 24.99
CA LYS A 19 0.52 -4.20 26.29
C LYS A 19 0.24 -5.37 27.25
N ALA A 20 0.66 -6.58 26.89
CA ALA A 20 0.38 -7.80 27.67
C ALA A 20 1.45 -8.13 28.72
N THR A 21 2.64 -7.53 28.63
CA THR A 21 3.81 -7.86 29.45
C THR A 21 4.46 -6.58 30.01
N ASN A 22 5.32 -6.74 31.02
CA ASN A 22 6.10 -5.67 31.62
C ASN A 22 7.38 -5.34 30.81
N LYS A 23 8.31 -4.58 31.41
CA LYS A 23 9.62 -4.19 30.82
C LYS A 23 10.38 -5.39 30.25
N GLY A 24 11.08 -5.18 29.13
CA GLY A 24 11.93 -6.18 28.47
C GLY A 24 11.27 -6.90 27.29
N TYR A 25 9.94 -6.83 27.15
CA TYR A 25 9.24 -7.34 25.97
C TYR A 25 8.97 -6.23 24.96
N TYR A 26 9.59 -6.31 23.78
CA TYR A 26 9.32 -5.43 22.64
C TYR A 26 8.66 -6.23 21.51
N LYS A 27 7.60 -5.67 20.92
CA LYS A 27 6.94 -6.22 19.72
C LYS A 27 6.68 -5.08 18.73
N GLY A 28 7.17 -5.23 17.50
CA GLY A 28 6.94 -4.26 16.43
C GLY A 28 5.50 -4.27 15.90
N THR A 29 5.16 -3.22 15.14
CA THR A 29 3.83 -3.01 14.53
C THR A 29 3.85 -3.03 13.00
N GLY A 30 4.93 -3.50 12.38
CA GLY A 30 5.04 -3.60 10.91
C GLY A 30 5.37 -2.28 10.21
N THR A 31 5.91 -1.28 10.93
CA THR A 31 6.31 0.01 10.34
C THR A 31 7.52 -0.10 9.41
N GLY A 32 8.30 -1.17 9.48
CA GLY A 32 9.57 -1.33 8.75
C GLY A 32 10.74 -0.56 9.40
N PRO A 33 12.00 -0.90 9.05
CA PRO A 33 13.19 -0.24 9.57
C PRO A 33 13.53 1.04 8.76
N MET A 34 13.66 2.17 9.42
CA MET A 34 14.00 3.47 8.80
C MET A 34 15.48 3.85 9.00
N GLY A 35 16.31 2.88 9.36
CA GLY A 35 17.64 3.15 9.89
C GLY A 35 18.21 1.99 10.70
N THR A 36 19.21 2.28 11.52
CA THR A 36 19.98 1.28 12.28
C THR A 36 20.23 1.74 13.72
N HIS A 37 20.21 0.79 14.67
CA HIS A 37 20.57 1.04 16.07
C HIS A 37 22.08 1.26 16.23
N THR A 38 22.45 2.19 17.11
CA THR A 38 23.85 2.43 17.48
C THR A 38 24.30 1.54 18.63
N LYS A 39 25.62 1.41 18.81
CA LYS A 39 26.23 0.67 19.93
C LYS A 39 25.72 1.09 21.32
N HIS A 40 25.36 2.37 21.48
CA HIS A 40 24.95 2.96 22.76
C HIS A 40 23.44 3.19 22.87
N GLY A 41 22.63 2.49 22.09
CA GLY A 41 21.16 2.50 22.21
C GLY A 41 20.44 3.64 21.48
N GLY A 42 21.16 4.55 20.82
CA GLY A 42 20.59 5.51 19.88
C GLY A 42 20.15 4.87 18.55
N TYR A 43 19.59 5.67 17.65
CA TYR A 43 19.13 5.23 16.32
C TYR A 43 19.55 6.26 15.26
N ILE A 44 20.15 5.80 14.17
CA ILE A 44 20.54 6.62 13.01
C ILE A 44 19.56 6.36 11.89
N ILE A 45 18.96 7.43 11.36
CA ILE A 45 17.99 7.38 10.25
C ILE A 45 18.75 7.25 8.93
N ASP A 46 18.30 6.32 8.09
CA ASP A 46 18.74 6.14 6.71
C ASP A 46 17.66 6.73 5.78
N TRP A 47 17.94 7.89 5.19
CA TRP A 47 16.97 8.63 4.38
C TRP A 47 16.56 7.89 3.11
N ASP A 48 17.38 6.99 2.58
CA ASP A 48 17.05 6.17 1.41
C ASP A 48 15.94 5.14 1.73
N ARG A 49 15.76 4.81 3.02
CA ARG A 49 14.70 3.90 3.50
C ARG A 49 13.44 4.64 3.96
N VAL A 50 13.52 5.97 4.10
CA VAL A 50 12.38 6.78 4.53
C VAL A 50 11.38 6.88 3.39
N ARG A 51 10.16 6.39 3.61
CA ARG A 51 9.08 6.45 2.62
C ARG A 51 8.57 7.89 2.48
N THR A 52 8.48 8.35 1.24
CA THR A 52 7.85 9.62 0.86
C THR A 52 6.59 9.35 0.05
N TYR A 53 5.65 10.29 0.08
CA TYR A 53 4.45 10.25 -0.76
C TYR A 53 4.54 11.42 -1.74
N VAL A 54 4.84 11.12 -3.01
CA VAL A 54 5.04 12.13 -4.04
C VAL A 54 3.67 12.65 -4.49
N VAL A 55 3.43 13.94 -4.27
CA VAL A 55 2.22 14.62 -4.74
C VAL A 55 2.51 15.16 -6.15
N PRO A 56 1.69 14.85 -7.17
CA PRO A 56 1.83 15.39 -8.51
C PRO A 56 1.74 16.92 -8.52
N GLN A 57 2.41 17.54 -9.49
CA GLN A 57 2.27 18.98 -9.75
C GLN A 57 0.84 19.31 -10.22
N ASP A 58 0.38 20.52 -9.89
CA ASP A 58 -0.92 21.08 -10.30
C ASP A 58 -2.16 20.26 -9.92
N LEU A 59 -2.06 19.38 -8.93
CA LEU A 59 -3.19 18.55 -8.46
C LEU A 59 -4.39 19.39 -8.00
N LYS A 60 -4.15 20.61 -7.52
CA LYS A 60 -5.20 21.53 -7.08
C LYS A 60 -6.10 22.00 -8.23
N ASP A 61 -5.53 22.18 -9.41
CA ASP A 61 -6.22 22.69 -10.60
C ASP A 61 -6.70 21.55 -11.52
N PHE A 62 -6.46 20.30 -11.12
CA PHE A 62 -6.84 19.12 -11.88
C PHE A 62 -8.36 18.89 -11.87
N LYS A 63 -8.93 18.63 -13.04
CA LYS A 63 -10.39 18.59 -13.24
C LYS A 63 -11.03 17.26 -12.87
N LEU A 64 -10.26 16.16 -12.80
CA LEU A 64 -10.82 14.85 -12.48
C LEU A 64 -11.15 14.76 -11.00
N THR A 65 -12.37 14.31 -10.71
CA THR A 65 -12.88 14.15 -9.34
C THR A 65 -13.09 12.66 -9.04
N PRO A 66 -13.20 12.25 -7.76
CA PRO A 66 -13.48 10.85 -7.41
C PRO A 66 -14.88 10.37 -7.83
N PHE A 67 -15.73 11.24 -8.39
CA PHE A 67 -17.09 10.92 -8.81
C PHE A 67 -17.29 11.16 -10.31
N VAL A 68 -18.16 10.35 -10.91
CA VAL A 68 -18.62 10.50 -12.29
C VAL A 68 -20.13 10.73 -12.27
N THR A 69 -20.63 11.52 -13.22
CA THR A 69 -22.07 11.76 -13.36
C THR A 69 -22.83 10.45 -13.65
N LYS A 70 -24.01 10.30 -13.04
CA LYS A 70 -24.91 9.16 -13.29
C LYS A 70 -25.52 9.16 -14.69
N ASN A 71 -25.46 10.30 -15.40
CA ASN A 71 -25.95 10.42 -16.77
C ASN A 71 -25.06 9.65 -17.76
N MET A 72 -23.81 9.34 -17.39
CA MET A 72 -22.91 8.53 -18.21
C MET A 72 -23.07 7.05 -17.85
N LYS A 73 -23.39 6.21 -18.85
CA LYS A 73 -23.43 4.75 -18.68
C LYS A 73 -22.00 4.21 -18.52
N ARG A 74 -21.85 3.17 -17.69
CA ARG A 74 -20.55 2.49 -17.52
C ARG A 74 -20.14 1.82 -18.82
N THR A 75 -18.93 2.12 -19.29
CA THR A 75 -18.37 1.51 -20.50
C THR A 75 -17.43 0.36 -20.10
N GLN A 76 -17.44 -0.73 -20.88
CA GLN A 76 -16.54 -1.88 -20.71
C GLN A 76 -15.57 -1.94 -21.90
N GLY A 77 -14.31 -2.26 -21.64
CA GLY A 77 -13.34 -2.53 -22.71
C GLY A 77 -13.74 -3.78 -23.49
N ARG A 78 -13.74 -3.71 -24.82
CA ARG A 78 -14.00 -4.85 -25.71
C ARG A 78 -12.70 -5.24 -26.41
N PHE A 79 -12.36 -6.52 -26.35
CA PHE A 79 -11.16 -7.09 -26.96
C PHE A 79 -11.53 -8.33 -27.75
N GLU A 80 -12.24 -8.12 -28.85
CA GLU A 80 -12.77 -9.20 -29.66
C GLU A 80 -11.63 -9.94 -30.38
N GLY A 81 -11.62 -11.27 -30.28
CA GLY A 81 -10.64 -12.12 -30.96
C GLY A 81 -9.24 -12.15 -30.33
N ASP A 82 -8.98 -11.43 -29.24
CA ASP A 82 -7.70 -11.48 -28.53
C ASP A 82 -7.84 -12.12 -27.14
N PRO A 83 -7.35 -13.35 -26.95
CA PRO A 83 -7.36 -14.02 -25.64
C PRO A 83 -6.62 -13.24 -24.55
N LYS A 84 -5.65 -12.39 -24.93
CA LYS A 84 -4.86 -11.57 -24.00
C LYS A 84 -5.52 -10.25 -23.67
N GLY A 85 -6.56 -9.85 -24.42
CA GLY A 85 -7.37 -8.68 -24.14
C GLY A 85 -6.57 -7.39 -23.85
N ALA A 86 -6.88 -6.75 -22.72
CA ALA A 86 -6.26 -5.49 -22.29
C ALA A 86 -4.74 -5.56 -22.08
N VAL A 87 -4.17 -6.75 -21.90
CA VAL A 87 -2.73 -6.95 -21.66
C VAL A 87 -1.99 -7.44 -22.91
N SER A 88 -2.63 -7.37 -24.09
CA SER A 88 -2.02 -7.76 -25.36
C SER A 88 -0.94 -6.77 -25.80
N GLY A 89 0.30 -7.23 -25.85
CA GLY A 89 1.44 -6.42 -26.32
C GLY A 89 1.34 -6.02 -27.80
N ALA A 90 0.73 -6.87 -28.64
CA ALA A 90 0.53 -6.56 -30.06
C ALA A 90 -0.48 -5.42 -30.25
N ALA A 91 -1.58 -5.43 -29.47
CA ALA A 91 -2.55 -4.35 -29.47
C ALA A 91 -1.96 -3.04 -28.95
N TYR A 92 -1.13 -3.11 -27.89
CA TYR A 92 -0.39 -1.96 -27.38
C TYR A 92 0.55 -1.37 -28.43
N LEU A 93 1.38 -2.20 -29.08
CA LEU A 93 2.34 -1.74 -30.08
C LEU A 93 1.64 -1.10 -31.28
N LYS A 94 0.52 -1.68 -31.73
CA LYS A 94 -0.30 -1.11 -32.80
C LYS A 94 -0.82 0.28 -32.40
N LYS A 95 -1.44 0.38 -31.22
CA LYS A 95 -1.95 1.67 -30.69
C LYS A 95 -0.84 2.71 -30.58
N TRP A 96 0.34 2.32 -30.09
CA TRP A 96 1.49 3.22 -29.98
C TRP A 96 1.95 3.73 -31.36
N LYS A 97 2.04 2.85 -32.37
CA LYS A 97 2.38 3.27 -33.75
C LYS A 97 1.37 4.24 -34.34
N ASP A 98 0.08 4.02 -34.04
CA ASP A 98 -1.02 4.85 -34.54
C ASP A 98 -1.06 6.22 -33.86
N GLU A 99 -0.72 6.30 -32.56
CA GLU A 99 -0.82 7.54 -31.76
C GLU A 99 0.50 8.34 -31.70
N ASN A 100 1.64 7.69 -31.44
CA ASN A 100 2.91 8.34 -31.07
C ASN A 100 4.15 7.63 -31.69
N GLY A 101 4.10 7.27 -32.97
CA GLY A 101 5.14 6.43 -33.61
C GLY A 101 6.53 7.07 -33.83
N GLU A 102 6.77 8.29 -33.35
CA GLU A 102 8.03 9.04 -33.56
C GLU A 102 8.86 9.26 -32.28
N ASP A 103 8.40 8.79 -31.11
CA ASP A 103 9.15 8.84 -29.84
C ASP A 103 10.14 7.67 -29.66
#